data_AF-A0A838V9K0-F1
#
_entry.id   AF-A0A838V9K0-F1
#
_cell.length_a   1.000
_cell.length_b   1.000
_cell.length_c   1.000
_cell.angle_alpha   90.00
_cell.angle_beta   90.00
_cell.angle_gamma   90.00
#
_symmetry.space_group_name_H-M   'P 1'
#
loop_
_entity.id
_entity.type
_entity.pdbx_description
1 polymer ?
#
loop_
_entity_poly.entity_id
_entity_poly.type
_entity_poly.pdbx_seq_one_letter_code
_entity_poly.pdbx_strand_id
1 'polypeptide(L)' 'SGGDRRALEALGLDANADRRALRTRYSELVRRYHPDRNGGDRSHEAALQRTIAAYQQLKGSVAFA' A
#
# COMPACT_ATOMS: atom_id res chain seq x y z
N SER A 1 -1.68 -1.83 -15.90
CA SER A 1 -1.81 -3.29 -16.15
C SER A 1 -2.91 -3.88 -15.26
N GLY A 2 -3.35 -5.13 -15.47
CA GLY A 2 -4.28 -5.79 -14.53
C GLY A 2 -3.72 -5.94 -13.11
N GLY A 3 -2.39 -6.01 -12.98
CA GLY A 3 -1.70 -5.99 -11.70
C GLY A 3 -1.86 -4.65 -10.99
N ASP A 4 -1.71 -3.52 -11.69
CA ASP A 4 -1.73 -2.19 -11.06
C ASP A 4 -3.11 -1.88 -10.46
N ARG A 5 -4.18 -2.32 -11.12
CA ARG A 5 -5.55 -2.20 -10.59
C ARG A 5 -5.70 -2.91 -9.25
N ARG A 6 -5.23 -4.17 -9.15
CA ARG A 6 -5.25 -4.93 -7.90
C ARG A 6 -4.39 -4.30 -6.80
N ALA A 7 -3.26 -3.71 -7.18
CA ALA A 7 -2.40 -3.00 -6.24
C ALA A 7 -3.06 -1.71 -5.72
N LEU A 8 -3.77 -0.97 -6.57
CA LEU A 8 -4.56 0.20 -6.14
C LEU A 8 -5.69 -0.20 -5.19
N GLU A 9 -6.42 -1.26 -5.51
CA GLU A 9 -7.46 -1.84 -4.65
C GLU A 9 -6.89 -2.26 -3.29
N ALA A 10 -5.73 -2.91 -3.25
CA ALA A 10 -5.07 -3.32 -2.02
C ALA A 10 -4.68 -2.14 -1.11
N LEU A 11 -4.41 -0.97 -1.69
CA LEU A 11 -4.15 0.27 -0.96
C LEU A 11 -5.43 1.08 -0.70
N GLY A 12 -6.56 0.72 -1.30
CA GLY A 12 -7.80 1.49 -1.27
C GLY A 12 -7.68 2.81 -2.02
N LEU A 13 -6.98 2.82 -3.14
CA LEU A 13 -6.77 3.99 -4.00
C LEU A 13 -7.64 3.91 -5.26
N ASP A 14 -8.07 5.07 -5.74
CA ASP A 14 -8.76 5.21 -7.02
C ASP A 14 -7.79 5.01 -8.20
N ALA A 15 -8.34 4.67 -9.37
CA ALA A 15 -7.59 4.54 -10.61
C ALA A 15 -6.86 5.84 -11.01
N ASN A 16 -7.38 6.99 -10.60
CA ASN A 16 -6.82 8.32 -10.87
C ASN A 16 -5.94 8.86 -9.73
N ALA A 17 -5.60 8.02 -8.74
CA ALA A 17 -4.72 8.43 -7.65
C ALA A 17 -3.37 8.93 -8.19
N ASP A 18 -2.87 10.02 -7.63
CA ASP A 18 -1.56 10.55 -7.96
C ASP A 18 -0.46 9.95 -7.05
N ARG A 19 0.80 10.27 -7.37
CA ARG A 19 1.96 9.81 -6.60
C ARG A 19 1.91 10.26 -5.14
N ARG A 20 1.32 11.42 -4.85
CA ARG A 20 1.17 11.92 -3.48
C ARG A 20 0.18 11.05 -2.70
N ALA A 21 -0.98 10.76 -3.27
CA ALA A 21 -1.99 9.88 -2.70
C ALA A 21 -1.41 8.48 -2.43
N LEU A 22 -0.64 7.93 -3.39
CA LEU A 22 0.06 6.65 -3.22
C LEU A 22 0.97 6.65 -1.99
N ARG A 23 1.84 7.65 -1.84
CA ARG A 23 2.78 7.75 -0.70
C ARG A 23 2.07 7.98 0.64
N THR A 24 1.06 8.85 0.65
CA THR A 24 0.27 9.13 1.85
C THR A 24 -0.41 7.85 2.33
N ARG A 25 -1.10 7.16 1.43
CA ARG A 25 -1.88 5.97 1.77
C ARG A 25 -1.00 4.81 2.21
N TYR A 26 0.12 4.58 1.53
CA TYR A 26 1.13 3.62 1.95
C TYR A 26 1.60 3.89 3.39
N SER A 27 1.95 5.15 3.71
CA SER A 27 2.43 5.52 5.05
C SER A 27 1.38 5.33 6.13
N GLU A 28 0.11 5.62 5.84
CA GLU A 28 -1.01 5.36 6.76
C GLU A 28 -1.18 3.87 7.05
N LEU A 29 -1.23 3.04 6.01
CA LEU A 29 -1.43 1.60 6.14
C LEU A 29 -0.26 0.91 6.85
N VAL A 30 0.98 1.28 6.52
CA VAL A 30 2.16 0.77 7.24
C VAL A 30 2.06 1.11 8.72
N ARG A 31 1.76 2.36 9.08
CA ARG A 31 1.60 2.74 10.49
C ARG A 31 0.47 1.99 11.18
N ARG A 32 -0.64 1.75 10.49
CA ARG A 32 -1.79 1.01 11.02
C ARG A 32 -1.46 -0.46 11.29
N TYR A 33 -0.70 -1.11 10.42
CA TYR A 33 -0.45 -2.55 10.49
C TYR A 33 0.88 -2.91 11.16
N HIS A 34 1.73 -1.93 11.49
CA HIS A 34 3.02 -2.21 12.10
C HIS A 34 2.88 -2.81 13.51
N PRO A 35 3.54 -3.94 13.82
CA PRO A 35 3.45 -4.56 15.14
C PRO A 35 3.93 -3.64 16.26
N ASP A 36 4.98 -2.83 16.03
CA ASP A 36 5.46 -1.85 17.02
C ASP A 36 4.39 -0.81 17.42
N ARG A 37 3.41 -0.53 16.54
CA ARG A 37 2.29 0.37 16.84
C ARG A 37 1.13 -0.36 17.52
N ASN A 38 1.12 -1.68 17.46
CA ASN A 38 0.09 -2.56 17.98
C ASN A 38 0.61 -3.40 19.16
N GLY A 39 1.61 -2.89 19.91
CA GLY A 39 2.13 -3.58 21.11
C GLY A 39 2.83 -4.91 20.83
N GLY A 40 3.34 -5.11 19.62
CA GLY A 40 3.93 -6.37 19.17
C GLY A 40 2.92 -7.33 18.53
N ASP A 41 1.64 -6.97 18.44
CA ASP A 41 0.63 -7.81 17.78
C ASP A 41 0.94 -7.95 16.27
N ARG A 42 1.12 -9.20 15.85
CA ARG A 42 1.42 -9.58 14.46
C ARG A 42 0.19 -10.03 13.68
N SER A 43 -1.01 -9.93 14.24
CA SER A 43 -2.28 -10.26 13.57
C SER A 43 -2.44 -9.54 12.22
N HIS A 44 -1.82 -8.37 12.06
CA HIS A 44 -1.87 -7.55 10.84
C HIS A 44 -0.70 -7.75 9.86
N GLU A 45 0.23 -8.67 10.14
CA GLU A 45 1.44 -8.85 9.33
C GLU A 45 1.13 -9.18 7.87
N ALA A 46 0.14 -10.04 7.61
CA ALA A 46 -0.29 -10.34 6.24
C ALA A 46 -0.83 -9.10 5.50
N ALA A 47 -1.52 -8.20 6.19
CA ALA A 47 -2.01 -6.94 5.61
C ALA A 47 -0.86 -5.96 5.36
N LEU A 48 0.13 -5.92 6.26
CA LEU A 48 1.35 -5.14 6.08
C LEU A 48 2.13 -5.60 4.85
N GLN A 49 2.35 -6.90 4.69
CA GLN A 49 3.04 -7.46 3.53
C GLN A 49 2.32 -7.14 2.21
N ARG A 50 0.99 -7.26 2.17
CA ARG A 50 0.19 -6.87 0.99
C ARG A 50 0.33 -5.38 0.66
N THR A 51 0.33 -4.52 1.68
CA THR A 51 0.51 -3.07 1.53
C THR A 51 1.88 -2.75 0.91
N ILE A 52 2.94 -3.40 1.41
CA ILE A 52 4.31 -3.20 0.91
C ILE A 52 4.44 -3.69 -0.54
N ALA A 53 3.93 -4.88 -0.86
CA ALA A 53 3.99 -5.43 -2.20
C ALA A 53 3.25 -4.56 -3.23
N ALA A 54 2.04 -4.11 -2.89
CA ALA A 54 1.25 -3.22 -3.74
C ALA A 54 1.96 -1.90 -4.02
N TYR A 55 2.54 -1.28 -2.99
CA TYR A 55 3.29 -0.03 -3.16
C TYR A 55 4.54 -0.21 -4.04
N GLN A 56 5.32 -1.28 -3.85
CA GLN A 56 6.51 -1.55 -4.67
C GLN A 56 6.16 -1.71 -6.15
N GLN A 57 5.07 -2.41 -6.44
CA GLN A 57 4.59 -2.58 -7.81
C GLN A 57 4.17 -1.25 -8.44
N LEU A 58 3.37 -0.44 -7.74
CA LEU A 58 2.87 0.83 -8.27
C LEU A 58 3.97 1.88 -8.42
N LYS A 59 4.94 1.91 -7.49
CA LYS A 59 6.07 2.85 -7.50
C LYS A 59 6.91 2.74 -8.78
N GLY A 60 7.01 1.55 -9.38
CA GLY A 60 7.74 1.32 -10.64
C GLY A 60 6.87 1.43 -11.90
N SER A 61 5.57 1.66 -11.77
CA SER A 61 4.65 1.69 -12.92
C SER A 61 4.65 3.05 -13.61
N VAL A 62 4.39 3.05 -14.92
CA VAL A 62 4.30 4.28 -15.75
C VAL A 62 3.26 5.27 -15.23
N ALA A 63 2.16 4.77 -14.62
CA ALA A 63 1.11 5.61 -14.06
C ALA A 63 1.58 6.49 -12.90
N PHE A 64 2.68 6.10 -12.24
CA PHE A 64 3.27 6.83 -11.12
C PHE A 64 4.75 7.16 -11.38
N ALA A 65 5.17 7.22 -12.66
CA ALA A 65 6.50 7.61 -13.11
C ALA A 65 6.70 9.13 -13.17
#